data_AF-A0AAW2V0L7-F1
#
_entry.id   AF-A0AAW2V0L7-F1
#
_cell.length_a   1.000
_cell.length_b   1.000
_cell.length_c   1.000
_cell.angle_alpha   90.00
_cell.angle_beta   90.00
_cell.angle_gamma   90.00
#
_symmetry.space_group_name_H-M   'P 1'
#
loop_
_entity.id
_entity.type
_entity.pdbx_description
1 polymer ?
#
loop_
_entity_poly.entity_id
_entity_poly.type
_entity_poly.pdbx_seq_one_letter_code
_entity_poly.pdbx_strand_id
1 'polypeptide(L)'
;MLDCLQLLHFHIGSQIPSTALLADGIGEAAQIYCELVRLGACMRVIDIGGGLGIDYDGSKSQDSDISVAYSLQEYASAVVEAVRLVCDRKGVKHPVICSESGRAIVSHHSILVFEAVSTSAHDSPQVSALGLQYFVELLTDEALADYRNLSAAAIRGDYDTCLLYAEQLKQRCIEQFKEGSLAMEQLAAVDGICELVSKAIGVSDPVRTYHVNLSIFTSIPDFWGIGQLFPIIPIHRLDEKPGVRGILSDLTCDSDGKIDKFIGGESSLPLHELEGNGGVNGDCPAYYLGMFLGGAYEEALGGVHNLFGGPSVVRVSQSDGPHSFAVTRAVPGPSCGDVLRVMQHEPELMFQTLKHRVEEFADDGGNSIMALTDGLACSFNNMPYLAAAASCSLTAAAAAAGNNGYYYCNDESFVASGDSVGAEEEQWSYCVA
;
A
#
# COMPACT_ATOMS: atom_id res chain seq x y z
N MET A 1 42.95 11.26 -30.35
CA MET A 1 41.83 11.16 -29.40
C MET A 1 40.51 10.74 -30.04
N LEU A 2 40.27 10.92 -31.34
CA LEU A 2 39.08 10.35 -32.02
C LEU A 2 39.01 8.81 -31.94
N ASP A 3 40.15 8.16 -31.76
CA ASP A 3 40.32 6.75 -31.49
C ASP A 3 39.76 6.31 -30.12
N CYS A 4 39.66 7.24 -29.16
CA CYS A 4 39.11 6.98 -27.82
C CYS A 4 37.58 7.10 -27.77
N LEU A 5 36.96 7.81 -28.72
CA LEU A 5 35.50 7.93 -28.81
C LEU A 5 34.93 6.69 -29.52
N GLN A 6 34.33 5.78 -28.73
CA GLN A 6 33.88 4.48 -29.22
C GLN A 6 32.39 4.18 -28.93
N LEU A 7 31.74 4.97 -28.09
CA LEU A 7 30.38 4.75 -27.64
C LEU A 7 29.58 6.04 -27.75
N LEU A 8 28.39 5.95 -28.35
CA LEU A 8 27.37 6.99 -28.31
C LEU A 8 26.27 6.51 -27.36
N HIS A 9 25.99 7.31 -26.33
CA HIS A 9 24.90 7.07 -25.39
C HIS A 9 23.83 8.15 -25.55
N PHE A 10 22.57 7.75 -25.41
CA PHE A 10 21.43 8.65 -25.26
C PHE A 10 20.35 7.97 -24.41
N HIS A 11 19.46 8.77 -23.83
CA HIS A 11 18.35 8.27 -23.03
C HIS A 11 17.09 9.08 -23.35
N ILE A 12 16.05 8.40 -23.85
CA ILE A 12 14.77 9.02 -24.21
C ILE A 12 13.92 9.28 -22.93
N GLY A 13 14.00 8.37 -21.96
CA GLY A 13 13.21 8.38 -20.73
C GLY A 13 12.86 6.97 -20.27
N SER A 14 12.21 6.84 -19.12
CA SER A 14 11.62 5.58 -18.63
C SER A 14 10.22 5.39 -19.21
N GLN A 15 9.76 4.14 -19.30
CA GLN A 15 8.36 3.79 -19.63
C GLN A 15 7.88 4.37 -20.98
N ILE A 16 8.60 4.06 -22.07
CA ILE A 16 8.21 4.54 -23.41
C ILE A 16 7.02 3.69 -23.90
N PRO A 17 5.87 4.28 -24.26
CA PRO A 17 4.63 3.52 -24.49
C PRO A 17 4.53 2.88 -25.88
N SER A 18 5.26 3.38 -26.89
CA SER A 18 5.18 2.90 -28.27
C SER A 18 6.53 2.73 -28.95
N THR A 19 6.60 1.77 -29.87
CA THR A 19 7.79 1.52 -30.70
C THR A 19 8.03 2.63 -31.72
N ALA A 20 7.01 3.40 -32.09
CA ALA A 20 7.14 4.52 -33.02
C ALA A 20 8.01 5.64 -32.42
N LEU A 21 7.73 6.04 -31.17
CA LEU A 21 8.55 7.04 -30.45
C LEU A 21 9.98 6.55 -30.24
N LEU A 22 10.12 5.27 -29.88
CA LEU A 22 11.42 4.62 -29.71
C LEU A 22 12.23 4.63 -31.02
N ALA A 23 11.62 4.21 -32.13
CA ALA A 23 12.27 4.13 -33.43
C ALA A 23 12.70 5.50 -33.96
N ASP A 24 11.90 6.55 -33.70
CA ASP A 24 12.23 7.93 -34.06
C ASP A 24 13.50 8.41 -33.35
N GLY A 25 13.54 8.30 -32.01
CA GLY A 25 14.70 8.69 -31.21
C GLY A 25 15.96 7.89 -31.53
N ILE A 26 15.84 6.57 -31.73
CA ILE A 26 16.96 5.71 -32.17
C ILE A 26 17.42 6.09 -33.58
N GLY A 27 16.49 6.42 -34.47
CA GLY A 27 16.78 6.85 -35.83
C GLY A 27 17.67 8.09 -35.85
N GLU A 28 17.35 9.10 -35.03
CA GLU A 28 18.18 10.29 -34.87
C GLU A 28 19.56 9.96 -34.30
N ALA A 29 19.62 9.19 -33.21
CA ALA A 29 20.89 8.79 -32.60
C ALA A 29 21.78 7.98 -33.56
N ALA A 30 21.19 7.11 -34.38
CA ALA A 30 21.91 6.35 -35.40
C ALA A 30 22.48 7.27 -36.50
N GLN A 31 21.80 8.38 -36.84
CA GLN A 31 22.38 9.38 -37.76
C GLN A 31 23.60 10.05 -37.15
N ILE A 32 23.52 10.46 -35.88
CA ILE A 32 24.65 11.05 -35.15
C ILE A 32 25.81 10.07 -35.11
N TYR A 33 25.56 8.79 -34.79
CA TYR A 33 26.56 7.73 -34.80
C TYR A 33 27.28 7.63 -36.15
N CYS A 34 26.53 7.56 -37.26
CA CYS A 34 27.09 7.47 -38.60
C CYS A 34 27.90 8.71 -38.99
N GLU A 35 27.46 9.91 -38.59
CA GLU A 35 28.23 11.14 -38.83
C GLU A 35 29.52 11.19 -38.00
N LEU A 36 29.52 10.69 -36.76
CA LEU A 36 30.75 10.55 -35.96
C LEU A 36 31.75 9.60 -36.62
N VAL A 37 31.28 8.47 -37.17
CA VAL A 37 32.12 7.56 -37.97
C VAL A 37 32.68 8.28 -39.20
N ARG A 38 31.84 9.02 -39.94
CA ARG A 38 32.26 9.79 -41.12
C ARG A 38 33.32 10.85 -40.78
N LEU A 39 33.24 11.45 -39.59
CA LEU A 39 34.21 12.43 -39.08
C LEU A 39 35.50 11.78 -38.55
N GLY A 40 35.60 10.44 -38.55
CA GLY A 40 36.82 9.69 -38.22
C GLY A 40 36.88 9.15 -36.79
N ALA A 41 35.79 9.20 -36.02
CA ALA A 41 35.72 8.54 -34.72
C ALA A 41 35.65 7.01 -34.87
N CYS A 42 36.33 6.27 -33.98
CA CYS A 42 36.34 4.80 -33.99
C CYS A 42 35.11 4.23 -33.28
N MET A 43 33.91 4.66 -33.68
CA MET A 43 32.66 4.24 -33.05
C MET A 43 32.43 2.73 -33.16
N ARG A 44 31.91 2.12 -32.09
CA ARG A 44 31.67 0.66 -31.97
C ARG A 44 30.32 0.33 -31.35
N VAL A 45 29.87 1.15 -30.41
CA VAL A 45 28.69 0.88 -29.59
C VAL A 45 27.69 2.03 -29.71
N ILE A 46 26.43 1.69 -29.86
CA ILE A 46 25.30 2.58 -29.57
C ILE A 46 24.63 2.05 -28.31
N ASP A 47 24.59 2.87 -27.29
CA ASP A 47 23.84 2.63 -26.08
C ASP A 47 22.55 3.46 -26.11
N ILE A 48 21.41 2.76 -26.12
CA ILE A 48 20.08 3.38 -26.23
C ILE A 48 19.50 3.77 -24.87
N GLY A 49 20.23 3.52 -23.78
CA GLY A 49 19.76 3.73 -22.42
C GLY A 49 18.58 2.83 -22.07
N GLY A 50 17.77 3.28 -21.11
CA GLY A 50 16.53 2.61 -20.70
C GLY A 50 15.34 2.88 -21.62
N GLY A 51 14.14 2.71 -21.07
CA GLY A 51 12.88 3.08 -21.75
C GLY A 51 12.02 1.91 -22.21
N LEU A 52 12.53 0.68 -22.18
CA LEU A 52 11.70 -0.53 -22.24
C LEU A 52 10.69 -0.48 -21.08
N GLY A 53 9.41 -0.29 -21.42
CA GLY A 53 8.33 -0.16 -20.45
C GLY A 53 7.76 -1.51 -20.01
N ILE A 54 6.96 -1.45 -18.96
CA ILE A 54 6.20 -2.58 -18.41
C ILE A 54 4.71 -2.30 -18.53
N ASP A 55 3.94 -3.34 -18.81
CA ASP A 55 2.49 -3.29 -18.81
C ASP A 55 1.96 -3.48 -17.37
N TYR A 56 1.74 -2.38 -16.65
CA TYR A 56 1.26 -2.44 -15.25
C TYR A 56 -0.24 -2.70 -15.14
N ASP A 57 -1.03 -2.26 -16.14
CA ASP A 57 -2.49 -2.35 -16.11
C ASP A 57 -3.07 -3.52 -16.93
N GLY A 58 -2.24 -4.20 -17.73
CA GLY A 58 -2.62 -5.33 -18.57
C GLY A 58 -3.35 -4.94 -19.85
N SER A 59 -3.49 -3.64 -20.14
CA SER A 59 -4.25 -3.14 -21.28
C SER A 59 -3.53 -3.32 -22.61
N LYS A 60 -2.19 -3.44 -22.58
CA LYS A 60 -1.34 -3.45 -23.78
C LYS A 60 -1.61 -2.28 -24.71
N SER A 61 -1.92 -1.12 -24.15
CA SER A 61 -2.24 0.11 -24.88
C SER A 61 -1.11 1.12 -24.81
N GLN A 62 -0.98 1.92 -25.89
CA GLN A 62 -0.10 3.10 -25.96
C GLN A 62 -0.78 4.36 -25.42
N ASP A 63 -2.11 4.30 -25.27
CA ASP A 63 -2.93 5.42 -24.78
C ASP A 63 -3.00 5.42 -23.24
N SER A 64 -2.36 4.45 -22.59
CA SER A 64 -2.22 4.38 -21.13
C SER A 64 -0.78 4.75 -20.73
N ASP A 65 -0.66 5.67 -19.79
CA ASP A 65 0.64 6.18 -19.30
C ASP A 65 1.41 5.13 -18.48
N ILE A 66 0.75 4.04 -18.07
CA ILE A 66 1.31 2.97 -17.22
C ILE A 66 1.40 1.62 -17.96
N SER A 67 1.24 1.62 -19.29
CA SER A 67 1.30 0.42 -20.13
C SER A 67 2.21 0.63 -21.34
N VAL A 68 2.39 -0.45 -22.12
CA VAL A 68 3.08 -0.44 -23.41
C VAL A 68 2.27 -1.16 -24.47
N ALA A 69 2.28 -0.68 -25.71
CA ALA A 69 1.61 -1.33 -26.85
C ALA A 69 2.48 -2.33 -27.61
N TYR A 70 3.53 -2.85 -26.98
CA TYR A 70 4.50 -3.72 -27.64
C TYR A 70 4.99 -4.84 -26.74
N SER A 71 5.35 -5.94 -27.37
CA SER A 71 6.10 -7.02 -26.76
C SER A 71 7.60 -6.73 -26.74
N LEU A 72 8.34 -7.48 -25.91
CA LEU A 72 9.81 -7.44 -25.89
C LEU A 72 10.42 -7.70 -27.28
N GLN A 73 9.82 -8.59 -28.07
CA GLN A 73 10.29 -8.91 -29.41
C GLN A 73 10.07 -7.75 -30.38
N GLU A 74 8.92 -7.06 -30.30
CA GLU A 74 8.64 -5.87 -31.12
C GLU A 74 9.56 -4.71 -30.74
N TYR A 75 9.81 -4.50 -29.44
CA TYR A 75 10.82 -3.54 -28.96
C TYR A 75 12.19 -3.83 -29.57
N ALA A 76 12.70 -5.06 -29.40
CA ALA A 76 14.01 -5.45 -29.91
C ALA A 76 14.09 -5.31 -31.44
N SER A 77 13.02 -5.68 -32.16
CA SER A 77 12.96 -5.58 -33.61
C SER A 77 12.99 -4.11 -34.07
N ALA A 78 12.21 -3.24 -33.42
CA ALA A 78 12.17 -1.81 -33.73
C ALA A 78 13.53 -1.13 -33.52
N VAL A 79 14.22 -1.45 -32.41
CA VAL A 79 15.57 -0.96 -32.11
C VAL A 79 16.56 -1.36 -33.21
N VAL A 80 16.61 -2.66 -33.51
CA VAL A 80 17.55 -3.23 -34.49
C VAL A 80 17.28 -2.68 -35.88
N GLU A 81 16.00 -2.59 -36.27
CA GLU A 81 15.59 -2.09 -37.59
C GLU A 81 15.92 -0.61 -37.78
N ALA A 82 15.66 0.23 -36.77
CA ALA A 82 15.99 1.66 -36.81
C ALA A 82 17.49 1.91 -37.00
N VAL A 83 18.34 1.22 -36.22
CA VAL A 83 19.81 1.31 -36.36
C VAL A 83 20.27 0.79 -37.72
N ARG A 84 19.76 -0.37 -38.14
CA ARG A 84 20.11 -1.01 -39.42
C ARG A 84 19.81 -0.09 -40.60
N LEU A 85 18.61 0.48 -40.66
CA LEU A 85 18.15 1.32 -41.78
C LEU A 85 19.10 2.49 -42.04
N VAL A 86 19.59 3.12 -40.97
CA VAL A 86 20.51 4.26 -41.05
C VAL A 86 21.93 3.81 -41.43
N CYS A 87 22.44 2.74 -40.81
CA CYS A 87 23.77 2.22 -41.09
C CYS A 87 23.90 1.70 -42.53
N ASP A 88 22.91 0.93 -43.01
CA ASP A 88 22.88 0.39 -44.38
C ASP A 88 22.89 1.53 -45.41
N ARG A 89 22.09 2.59 -45.19
CA ARG A 89 22.02 3.75 -46.08
C ARG A 89 23.33 4.53 -46.15
N LYS A 90 24.06 4.60 -45.04
CA LYS A 90 25.33 5.34 -44.92
C LYS A 90 26.55 4.48 -45.24
N GLY A 91 26.38 3.17 -45.46
CA GLY A 91 27.47 2.22 -45.66
C GLY A 91 28.38 2.06 -44.44
N VAL A 92 27.83 2.27 -43.23
CA VAL A 92 28.56 2.17 -41.97
C VAL A 92 28.36 0.77 -41.38
N LYS A 93 29.43 0.18 -40.83
CA LYS A 93 29.34 -1.13 -40.14
C LYS A 93 28.38 -1.03 -38.95
N HIS A 94 27.50 -2.03 -38.82
CA HIS A 94 26.56 -2.09 -37.71
C HIS A 94 27.28 -2.12 -36.35
N PRO A 95 26.86 -1.26 -35.39
CA PRO A 95 27.42 -1.24 -34.05
C PRO A 95 26.94 -2.42 -33.19
N VAL A 96 27.60 -2.61 -32.05
CA VAL A 96 26.99 -3.31 -30.91
C VAL A 96 25.92 -2.40 -30.31
N ILE A 97 24.76 -2.96 -30.01
CA ILE A 97 23.66 -2.25 -29.36
C ILE A 97 23.63 -2.63 -27.87
N CYS A 98 23.66 -1.64 -27.01
CA CYS A 98 23.50 -1.78 -25.56
C CYS A 98 22.17 -1.14 -25.13
N SER A 99 21.53 -1.71 -24.10
CA SER A 99 20.31 -1.18 -23.48
C SER A 99 20.40 -1.28 -21.96
N GLU A 100 19.92 -0.26 -21.27
CA GLU A 100 19.91 -0.10 -19.81
C GLU A 100 18.48 -0.28 -19.26
N SER A 101 17.82 -1.36 -19.67
CA SER A 101 16.39 -1.63 -19.38
C SER A 101 16.14 -2.08 -17.93
N GLY A 102 16.50 -1.25 -16.95
CA GLY A 102 16.43 -1.58 -15.52
C GLY A 102 15.03 -1.96 -15.04
N ARG A 103 14.04 -1.06 -15.21
CA ARG A 103 12.62 -1.29 -14.82
C ARG A 103 12.11 -2.64 -15.34
N ALA A 104 12.33 -2.91 -16.63
CA ALA A 104 11.86 -4.14 -17.24
C ALA A 104 12.45 -5.42 -16.63
N ILE A 105 13.71 -5.37 -16.18
CA ILE A 105 14.39 -6.51 -15.55
C ILE A 105 13.88 -6.74 -14.12
N VAL A 106 13.66 -5.67 -13.35
CA VAL A 106 13.40 -5.79 -11.90
C VAL A 106 11.94 -5.62 -11.50
N SER A 107 11.02 -5.09 -12.32
CA SER A 107 9.64 -4.88 -11.85
C SER A 107 8.96 -6.16 -11.34
N HIS A 108 9.12 -7.29 -12.03
CA HIS A 108 8.38 -8.53 -11.74
C HIS A 108 8.94 -9.38 -10.59
N HIS A 109 10.14 -9.08 -10.07
CA HIS A 109 10.85 -10.00 -9.18
C HIS A 109 10.43 -9.94 -7.70
N SER A 110 9.63 -8.93 -7.32
CA SER A 110 9.23 -8.67 -5.94
C SER A 110 7.71 -8.55 -5.83
N ILE A 111 7.17 -9.05 -4.73
CA ILE A 111 5.76 -8.97 -4.33
C ILE A 111 5.74 -8.44 -2.90
N LEU A 112 5.04 -7.34 -2.69
CA LEU A 112 4.82 -6.79 -1.36
C LEU A 112 3.55 -7.43 -0.79
N VAL A 113 3.69 -8.19 0.30
CA VAL A 113 2.57 -8.83 0.99
C VAL A 113 2.25 -8.07 2.27
N PHE A 114 0.97 -7.74 2.46
CA PHE A 114 0.50 -7.01 3.65
C PHE A 114 -0.88 -7.50 4.09
N GLU A 115 -1.16 -7.33 5.37
CA GLU A 115 -2.41 -7.75 6.00
C GLU A 115 -3.44 -6.62 6.00
N ALA A 116 -4.71 -6.93 5.77
CA ALA A 116 -5.82 -6.06 6.14
C ALA A 116 -6.27 -6.37 7.57
N VAL A 117 -5.94 -5.47 8.49
CA VAL A 117 -6.09 -5.65 9.95
C VAL A 117 -7.53 -5.40 10.40
N SER A 118 -8.22 -4.50 9.71
CA SER A 118 -9.62 -4.19 10.02
C SER A 118 -10.32 -3.58 8.82
N THR A 119 -11.64 -3.54 8.90
CA THR A 119 -12.48 -2.84 7.93
C THR A 119 -13.39 -1.87 8.68
N SER A 120 -13.55 -0.68 8.11
CA SER A 120 -14.58 0.26 8.53
C SER A 120 -15.51 0.53 7.37
N ALA A 121 -16.81 0.35 7.62
CA ALA A 121 -17.85 0.89 6.77
C ALA A 121 -18.33 2.23 7.36
N HIS A 122 -18.83 3.13 6.52
CA HIS A 122 -19.69 4.20 7.00
C HIS A 122 -21.03 3.58 7.40
N ASP A 123 -21.10 3.05 8.62
CA ASP A 123 -22.36 2.64 9.23
C ASP A 123 -22.93 3.85 9.97
N SER A 124 -23.90 4.54 9.37
CA SER A 124 -24.66 5.54 10.13
C SER A 124 -25.52 4.85 11.20
N PRO A 125 -25.83 5.55 12.30
CA PRO A 125 -26.71 5.02 13.31
C PRO A 125 -28.06 4.65 12.68
N GLN A 126 -28.53 3.43 12.91
CA GLN A 126 -29.87 3.06 12.47
C GLN A 126 -30.90 3.98 13.14
N VAL A 127 -31.56 4.81 12.35
CA VAL A 127 -32.56 5.71 12.87
C VAL A 127 -33.84 4.92 13.16
N SER A 128 -34.12 4.69 14.44
CA SER A 128 -35.39 4.11 14.86
C SER A 128 -36.56 5.05 14.51
N ALA A 129 -37.77 4.53 14.31
CA ALA A 129 -38.95 5.35 14.02
C ALA A 129 -39.23 6.41 15.10
N LEU A 130 -38.95 6.10 16.37
CA LEU A 130 -39.04 7.04 17.49
C LEU A 130 -37.95 8.11 17.42
N GLY A 131 -36.73 7.73 17.03
CA GLY A 131 -35.63 8.66 16.82
C GLY A 131 -35.88 9.64 15.67
N LEU A 132 -36.49 9.18 14.57
CA LEU A 132 -36.90 10.04 13.46
C LEU A 132 -37.95 11.06 13.90
N GLN A 133 -38.93 10.66 14.69
CA GLN A 133 -39.99 11.56 15.13
C GLN A 133 -39.46 12.66 16.05
N TYR A 134 -38.61 12.31 17.01
CA TYR A 134 -37.94 13.26 17.89
C TYR A 134 -37.01 14.21 17.10
N PHE A 135 -36.28 13.68 16.13
CA PHE A 135 -35.44 14.46 15.23
C PHE A 135 -36.24 15.53 14.49
N VAL A 136 -37.35 15.15 13.85
CA VAL A 136 -38.20 16.06 13.07
C VAL A 136 -38.81 17.16 13.94
N GLU A 137 -39.14 16.87 15.20
CA GLU A 137 -39.70 17.86 16.15
C GLU A 137 -38.68 18.92 16.58
N LEU A 138 -37.39 18.58 16.58
CA LEU A 138 -36.32 19.50 16.98
C LEU A 138 -35.70 20.28 15.80
N LEU A 139 -36.06 19.94 14.56
CA LEU A 139 -35.57 20.67 13.39
C LEU A 139 -36.03 22.13 13.41
N THR A 140 -35.15 23.01 12.93
CA THR A 140 -35.54 24.39 12.59
C THR A 140 -36.60 24.39 11.49
N ASP A 141 -37.39 25.47 11.38
CA ASP A 141 -38.42 25.59 10.34
C ASP A 141 -37.87 25.37 8.92
N GLU A 142 -36.64 25.84 8.68
CA GLU A 142 -35.93 25.70 7.41
C GLU A 142 -35.51 24.26 7.14
N ALA A 143 -34.90 23.55 8.11
CA ALA A 143 -34.52 22.16 7.95
C ALA A 143 -35.76 21.24 7.85
N LEU A 144 -36.83 21.59 8.56
CA LEU A 144 -38.11 20.89 8.48
C LEU A 144 -38.75 21.03 7.09
N ALA A 145 -38.60 22.19 6.44
CA ALA A 145 -39.05 22.38 5.05
C ALA A 145 -38.30 21.45 4.08
N ASP A 146 -36.98 21.32 4.23
CA ASP A 146 -36.17 20.41 3.40
C ASP A 146 -36.54 18.94 3.66
N TYR A 147 -36.73 18.55 4.92
CA TYR A 147 -37.20 17.21 5.26
C TYR A 147 -38.59 16.90 4.66
N ARG A 148 -39.49 17.88 4.63
CA ARG A 148 -40.81 17.73 3.97
C ARG A 148 -40.69 17.58 2.46
N ASN A 149 -39.77 18.31 1.82
CA ASN A 149 -39.49 18.17 0.40
C ASN A 149 -38.96 16.77 0.07
N LEU A 150 -38.00 16.29 0.87
CA LEU A 150 -37.49 14.92 0.80
C LEU A 150 -38.61 13.88 0.97
N SER A 151 -39.40 14.00 2.04
CA SER A 151 -40.52 13.10 2.32
C SER A 151 -41.53 13.07 1.18
N ALA A 152 -41.86 14.24 0.61
CA ALA A 152 -42.79 14.34 -0.50
C ALA A 152 -42.23 13.72 -1.79
N ALA A 153 -40.93 13.87 -2.06
CA ALA A 153 -40.26 13.20 -3.18
C ALA A 153 -40.25 11.68 -3.01
N ALA A 154 -39.99 11.19 -1.78
CA ALA A 154 -39.99 9.77 -1.46
C ALA A 154 -41.39 9.15 -1.65
N ILE A 155 -42.45 9.84 -1.22
CA ILE A 155 -43.85 9.42 -1.44
C ILE A 155 -44.19 9.36 -2.95
N ARG A 156 -43.63 10.28 -3.75
CA ARG A 156 -43.81 10.30 -5.21
C ARG A 156 -42.99 9.24 -5.94
N GLY A 157 -42.05 8.58 -5.27
CA GLY A 157 -41.12 7.63 -5.90
C GLY A 157 -40.11 8.30 -6.85
N ASP A 158 -39.84 9.59 -6.65
CA ASP A 158 -38.89 10.36 -7.45
C ASP A 158 -37.51 10.34 -6.79
N TYR A 159 -36.73 9.31 -7.13
CA TYR A 159 -35.48 8.98 -6.46
C TYR A 159 -34.36 10.00 -6.67
N ASP A 160 -34.20 10.53 -7.90
CA ASP A 160 -33.18 11.55 -8.19
C ASP A 160 -33.42 12.82 -7.35
N THR A 161 -34.68 13.23 -7.25
CA THR A 161 -35.11 14.36 -6.42
C THR A 161 -34.94 14.06 -4.92
N CYS A 162 -35.09 12.80 -4.48
CA CYS A 162 -34.80 12.41 -3.09
C CYS A 162 -33.34 12.61 -2.72
N LEU A 163 -32.39 12.22 -3.59
CA LEU A 163 -30.96 12.43 -3.34
C LEU A 163 -30.64 13.92 -3.20
N LEU A 164 -31.17 14.73 -4.12
CA LEU A 164 -30.96 16.17 -4.09
C LEU A 164 -31.49 16.80 -2.78
N TYR A 165 -32.70 16.44 -2.35
CA TYR A 165 -33.27 16.97 -1.11
C TYR A 165 -32.59 16.41 0.15
N ALA A 166 -32.08 15.18 0.13
CA ALA A 166 -31.29 14.63 1.22
C ALA A 166 -29.96 15.39 1.38
N GLU A 167 -29.27 15.70 0.28
CA GLU A 167 -28.06 16.53 0.29
C GLU A 167 -28.33 17.96 0.76
N GLN A 168 -29.43 18.58 0.32
CA GLN A 168 -29.83 19.91 0.78
C GLN A 168 -30.12 19.93 2.30
N LEU A 169 -30.86 18.94 2.80
CA LEU A 169 -31.13 18.78 4.23
C LEU A 169 -29.82 18.60 5.01
N LYS A 170 -28.91 17.74 4.54
CA LYS A 170 -27.60 17.51 5.16
C LYS A 170 -26.77 18.78 5.24
N GLN A 171 -26.64 19.49 4.12
CA GLN A 171 -25.87 20.73 4.07
C GLN A 171 -26.44 21.78 5.03
N ARG A 172 -27.76 21.95 5.07
CA ARG A 172 -28.43 22.87 6.00
C ARG A 172 -28.19 22.47 7.46
N CYS A 173 -28.34 21.19 7.80
CA CYS A 173 -28.10 20.74 9.17
C CYS A 173 -26.62 20.92 9.60
N ILE A 174 -25.67 20.75 8.68
CA ILE A 174 -24.25 21.03 8.93
C ILE A 174 -24.02 22.54 9.20
N GLU A 175 -24.66 23.42 8.43
CA GLU A 175 -24.57 24.87 8.63
C GLU A 175 -25.15 25.29 9.98
N GLN A 176 -26.34 24.80 10.32
CA GLN A 176 -27.00 25.06 11.59
C GLN A 176 -26.21 24.50 12.78
N PHE A 177 -25.56 23.34 12.63
CA PHE A 177 -24.65 22.82 13.64
C PHE A 177 -23.44 23.74 13.86
N LYS A 178 -22.83 24.25 12.78
CA LYS A 178 -21.72 25.21 12.86
C LYS A 178 -22.12 26.51 13.54
N GLU A 179 -23.37 26.94 13.37
CA GLU A 179 -23.94 28.12 14.01
C GLU A 179 -24.39 27.88 15.46
N GLY A 180 -24.43 26.62 15.91
CA GLY A 180 -24.87 26.22 17.25
C GLY A 180 -26.39 26.18 17.44
N SER A 181 -27.16 26.22 16.36
CA SER A 181 -28.64 26.13 16.38
C SER A 181 -29.17 24.70 16.28
N LEU A 182 -28.29 23.72 16.06
CA LEU A 182 -28.60 22.30 15.93
C LEU A 182 -27.66 21.45 16.80
N ALA A 183 -28.20 20.44 17.47
CA ALA A 183 -27.46 19.56 18.38
C ALA A 183 -26.83 18.35 17.67
N MET A 184 -25.83 17.72 18.30
CA MET A 184 -25.08 16.61 17.70
C MET A 184 -25.97 15.40 17.38
N GLU A 185 -26.99 15.12 18.21
CA GLU A 185 -27.96 14.05 18.00
C GLU A 185 -28.77 14.26 16.71
N GLN A 186 -29.08 15.52 16.39
CA GLN A 186 -29.81 15.86 15.17
C GLN A 186 -28.92 15.70 13.93
N LEU A 187 -27.65 16.08 14.04
CA LEU A 187 -26.69 15.90 12.94
C LEU A 187 -26.50 14.42 12.61
N ALA A 188 -26.35 13.58 13.65
CA ALA A 188 -26.25 12.13 13.50
C ALA A 188 -27.53 11.50 12.88
N ALA A 189 -28.72 12.01 13.23
CA ALA A 189 -29.97 11.54 12.65
C ALA A 189 -30.10 11.88 11.16
N VAL A 190 -29.61 13.05 10.72
CA VAL A 190 -29.60 13.43 9.29
C VAL A 190 -28.71 12.49 8.48
N ASP A 191 -27.53 12.14 9.00
CA ASP A 191 -26.66 11.16 8.33
C ASP A 191 -27.35 9.80 8.17
N GLY A 192 -28.09 9.35 9.19
CA GLY A 192 -28.90 8.14 9.11
C GLY A 192 -30.02 8.21 8.07
N ILE A 193 -30.67 9.36 7.91
CA ILE A 193 -31.68 9.58 6.86
C ILE A 193 -31.06 9.53 5.47
N CYS A 194 -29.92 10.19 5.26
CA CYS A 194 -29.20 10.19 3.99
C CYS A 194 -28.78 8.76 3.58
N GLU A 195 -28.31 7.94 4.54
CA GLU A 195 -27.98 6.55 4.26
C GLU A 195 -29.22 5.71 3.90
N LEU A 196 -30.34 5.89 4.63
CA LEU A 196 -31.59 5.22 4.31
C LEU A 196 -32.09 5.55 2.89
N VAL A 197 -32.01 6.82 2.50
CA VAL A 197 -32.34 7.28 1.14
C VAL A 197 -31.41 6.62 0.12
N SER A 198 -30.10 6.61 0.37
CA SER A 198 -29.12 5.99 -0.53
C SER A 198 -29.36 4.49 -0.73
N LYS A 199 -29.66 3.76 0.36
CA LYS A 199 -30.04 2.34 0.34
C LYS A 199 -31.34 2.09 -0.42
N ALA A 200 -32.35 2.94 -0.21
CA ALA A 200 -33.66 2.80 -0.86
C ALA A 200 -33.58 3.01 -2.40
N ILE A 201 -32.65 3.85 -2.85
CA ILE A 201 -32.46 4.18 -4.27
C ILE A 201 -31.54 3.17 -4.97
N GLY A 202 -30.80 2.34 -4.21
CA GLY A 202 -29.86 1.38 -4.77
C GLY A 202 -28.60 2.05 -5.34
N VAL A 203 -28.23 3.24 -4.85
CA VAL A 203 -26.98 3.91 -5.23
C VAL A 203 -25.82 3.24 -4.52
N SER A 204 -25.40 2.09 -5.07
CA SER A 204 -24.20 1.31 -4.76
C SER A 204 -24.05 0.77 -3.33
N ASP A 205 -23.53 -0.46 -3.21
CA ASP A 205 -23.00 -0.95 -1.95
C ASP A 205 -21.92 0.02 -1.42
N PRO A 206 -21.92 0.32 -0.11
CA PRO A 206 -20.96 1.26 0.46
C PRO A 206 -19.55 0.71 0.28
N VAL A 207 -18.69 1.54 -0.30
CA VAL A 207 -17.26 1.23 -0.41
C VAL A 207 -16.67 1.20 0.99
N ARG A 208 -16.15 0.05 1.40
CA ARG A 208 -15.52 -0.12 2.71
C ARG A 208 -14.07 0.33 2.68
N THR A 209 -13.58 0.84 3.80
CA THR A 209 -12.14 1.11 3.97
C THR A 209 -11.51 -0.10 4.65
N TYR A 210 -10.47 -0.66 4.03
CA TYR A 210 -9.64 -1.72 4.60
C TYR A 210 -8.37 -1.09 5.14
N HIS A 211 -8.18 -1.16 6.45
CA HIS A 211 -6.97 -0.68 7.11
C HIS A 211 -5.89 -1.75 6.99
N VAL A 212 -4.84 -1.44 6.25
CA VAL A 212 -3.77 -2.38 5.92
C VAL A 212 -2.52 -2.10 6.74
N ASN A 213 -1.85 -3.16 7.20
CA ASN A 213 -0.62 -3.10 7.99
C ASN A 213 0.57 -2.73 7.10
N LEU A 214 0.59 -1.48 6.64
CA LEU A 214 1.51 -0.98 5.64
C LEU A 214 1.75 0.52 5.86
N SER A 215 2.85 1.03 5.30
CA SER A 215 3.03 2.44 5.01
C SER A 215 3.26 2.63 3.51
N ILE A 216 2.36 3.35 2.85
CA ILE A 216 2.40 3.63 1.40
C ILE A 216 3.63 4.50 1.07
N PHE A 217 3.92 5.50 1.88
CA PHE A 217 5.11 6.36 1.71
C PHE A 217 6.44 5.60 1.80
N THR A 218 6.43 4.48 2.53
CA THR A 218 7.63 3.66 2.75
C THR A 218 7.78 2.57 1.69
N SER A 219 6.68 1.93 1.29
CA SER A 219 6.74 0.72 0.44
C SER A 219 6.14 0.89 -0.96
N ILE A 220 5.41 1.97 -1.21
CA ILE A 220 4.76 2.28 -2.51
C ILE A 220 4.90 3.78 -2.86
N PRO A 221 6.12 4.36 -2.81
CA PRO A 221 6.32 5.79 -3.06
C PRO A 221 5.90 6.25 -4.47
N ASP A 222 6.01 5.44 -5.52
CA ASP A 222 5.63 5.87 -6.88
C ASP A 222 4.11 6.07 -7.01
N PHE A 223 3.29 5.33 -6.24
CA PHE A 223 1.83 5.56 -6.19
C PHE A 223 1.53 6.96 -5.64
N TRP A 224 2.17 7.33 -4.53
CA TRP A 224 1.98 8.65 -3.91
C TRP A 224 2.59 9.78 -4.76
N GLY A 225 3.82 9.59 -5.25
CA GLY A 225 4.60 10.65 -5.88
C GLY A 225 4.20 10.97 -7.32
N ILE A 226 3.85 9.94 -8.11
CA ILE A 226 3.55 10.09 -9.55
C ILE A 226 2.24 9.43 -9.98
N GLY A 227 1.46 8.88 -9.05
CA GLY A 227 0.19 8.22 -9.36
C GLY A 227 0.34 6.88 -10.09
N GLN A 228 1.50 6.22 -9.96
CA GLN A 228 1.74 4.90 -10.55
C GLN A 228 0.75 3.88 -9.98
N LEU A 229 0.09 3.11 -10.84
CA LEU A 229 -0.80 2.03 -10.40
C LEU A 229 -0.05 0.69 -10.36
N PHE A 230 -0.43 -0.14 -9.39
CA PHE A 230 0.11 -1.48 -9.20
C PHE A 230 -1.03 -2.51 -9.16
N PRO A 231 -0.83 -3.73 -9.70
CA PRO A 231 -1.77 -4.81 -9.49
C PRO A 231 -1.79 -5.20 -8.01
N ILE A 232 -2.95 -5.07 -7.37
CA ILE A 232 -3.18 -5.48 -5.99
C ILE A 232 -4.34 -6.47 -5.97
N ILE A 233 -4.09 -7.67 -5.43
CA ILE A 233 -5.10 -8.73 -5.32
C ILE A 233 -5.01 -9.44 -3.96
N PRO A 234 -6.10 -10.03 -3.46
CA PRO A 234 -6.03 -11.02 -2.40
C PRO A 234 -5.14 -12.18 -2.85
N ILE A 235 -4.29 -12.71 -1.96
CA ILE A 235 -3.41 -13.86 -2.28
C ILE A 235 -3.97 -15.18 -1.76
N HIS A 236 -5.19 -15.16 -1.25
CA HIS A 236 -5.95 -16.32 -0.81
C HIS A 236 -7.45 -16.09 -1.06
N ARG A 237 -8.26 -17.14 -0.86
CA ARG A 237 -9.71 -17.13 -1.16
C ARG A 237 -10.05 -16.80 -2.62
N LEU A 238 -9.15 -17.09 -3.55
CA LEU A 238 -9.31 -16.77 -4.98
C LEU A 238 -10.45 -17.55 -5.66
N ASP A 239 -10.88 -18.67 -5.07
CA ASP A 239 -12.03 -19.46 -5.54
C ASP A 239 -13.38 -18.92 -5.01
N GLU A 240 -13.35 -17.97 -4.09
CA GLU A 240 -14.53 -17.29 -3.54
C GLU A 240 -14.80 -16.01 -4.33
N LYS A 241 -16.09 -15.70 -4.57
CA LYS A 241 -16.45 -14.45 -5.22
C LYS A 241 -16.36 -13.30 -4.19
N PRO A 242 -15.62 -12.21 -4.48
CA PRO A 242 -15.60 -11.03 -3.63
C PRO A 242 -17.00 -10.46 -3.40
N GLY A 243 -17.32 -10.13 -2.15
CA GLY A 243 -18.65 -9.69 -1.72
C GLY A 243 -18.79 -8.18 -1.59
N VAL A 244 -17.69 -7.43 -1.50
CA VAL A 244 -17.71 -5.99 -1.24
C VAL A 244 -16.71 -5.23 -2.09
N ARG A 245 -16.97 -3.93 -2.26
CA ARG A 245 -16.02 -2.97 -2.83
C ARG A 245 -15.25 -2.31 -1.70
N GLY A 246 -13.94 -2.14 -1.85
CA GLY A 246 -13.16 -1.44 -0.84
C GLY A 246 -11.98 -0.63 -1.37
N ILE A 247 -11.58 0.35 -0.59
CA ILE A 247 -10.32 1.09 -0.73
C ILE A 247 -9.35 0.65 0.36
N LEU A 248 -8.06 0.88 0.16
CA LEU A 248 -7.03 0.53 1.13
C LEU A 248 -6.54 1.79 1.83
N SER A 249 -6.55 1.82 3.15
CA SER A 249 -5.94 2.88 3.97
C SER A 249 -4.78 2.28 4.72
N ASP A 250 -3.63 2.94 4.69
CA ASP A 250 -2.45 2.49 5.43
C ASP A 250 -2.54 2.89 6.91
N LEU A 251 -1.50 2.58 7.69
CA LEU A 251 -1.46 2.88 9.14
C LEU A 251 -0.99 4.30 9.47
N THR A 252 -0.65 5.10 8.48
CA THR A 252 -0.15 6.45 8.72
C THR A 252 -1.27 7.38 9.17
N CYS A 253 -0.87 8.47 9.82
CA CYS A 253 -1.80 9.51 10.26
C CYS A 253 -2.14 10.49 9.12
N ASP A 254 -1.57 10.28 7.94
CA ASP A 254 -1.70 11.16 6.79
C ASP A 254 -2.85 10.68 5.90
N SER A 255 -3.71 11.61 5.49
CA SER A 255 -4.85 11.30 4.62
C SER A 255 -4.46 10.87 3.21
N ASP A 256 -3.22 11.16 2.80
CA ASP A 256 -2.64 10.68 1.54
C ASP A 256 -2.20 9.20 1.63
N GLY A 257 -2.14 8.63 2.83
CA GLY A 257 -1.90 7.22 3.12
C GLY A 257 -3.06 6.31 2.72
N LYS A 258 -3.55 6.42 1.48
CA LYS A 258 -4.63 5.59 0.95
C LYS A 258 -4.43 5.25 -0.53
N ILE A 259 -4.94 4.09 -0.93
CA ILE A 259 -5.06 3.65 -2.31
C ILE A 259 -6.55 3.67 -2.68
N ASP A 260 -6.95 4.68 -3.45
CA ASP A 260 -8.32 4.90 -3.93
C ASP A 260 -8.43 4.94 -5.46
N LYS A 261 -7.35 4.61 -6.16
CA LYS A 261 -7.28 4.47 -7.62
C LYS A 261 -6.70 3.12 -7.98
N PHE A 262 -7.37 2.41 -8.85
CA PHE A 262 -7.01 1.06 -9.27
C PHE A 262 -7.02 0.92 -10.78
N ILE A 263 -6.38 -0.15 -11.25
CA ILE A 263 -6.30 -0.51 -12.68
C ILE A 263 -7.71 -0.51 -13.30
N GLY A 264 -7.82 0.04 -14.51
CA GLY A 264 -9.10 0.19 -15.22
C GLY A 264 -9.87 1.47 -14.90
N GLY A 265 -9.28 2.40 -14.13
CA GLY A 265 -9.95 3.65 -13.74
C GLY A 265 -10.97 3.46 -12.60
N GLU A 266 -10.87 2.34 -11.90
CA GLU A 266 -11.73 1.97 -10.78
C GLU A 266 -11.34 2.73 -9.51
N SER A 267 -12.34 3.14 -8.72
CA SER A 267 -12.14 3.82 -7.43
C SER A 267 -12.18 2.88 -6.22
N SER A 268 -12.34 1.57 -6.44
CA SER A 268 -12.31 0.55 -5.39
C SER A 268 -11.96 -0.83 -5.97
N LEU A 269 -11.52 -1.75 -5.11
CA LEU A 269 -11.26 -3.14 -5.44
C LEU A 269 -12.41 -4.04 -4.99
N PRO A 270 -12.72 -5.10 -5.75
CA PRO A 270 -13.53 -6.21 -5.25
C PRO A 270 -12.73 -6.99 -4.19
N LEU A 271 -13.23 -7.02 -2.96
CA LEU A 271 -12.61 -7.68 -1.80
C LEU A 271 -13.58 -8.63 -1.10
N HIS A 272 -13.04 -9.60 -0.37
CA HIS A 272 -13.82 -10.45 0.52
C HIS A 272 -14.11 -9.70 1.82
N GLU A 273 -15.31 -9.91 2.38
CA GLU A 273 -15.61 -9.37 3.70
C GLU A 273 -14.65 -9.95 4.75
N LEU A 274 -14.13 -9.05 5.60
CA LEU A 274 -13.48 -9.46 6.84
C LEU A 274 -14.58 -9.89 7.82
N GLU A 275 -14.41 -11.08 8.39
CA GLU A 275 -15.24 -11.47 9.54
C GLU A 275 -14.92 -10.49 10.67
N GLY A 276 -15.91 -9.72 11.12
CA GLY A 276 -15.70 -8.70 12.16
C GLY A 276 -15.11 -9.32 13.43
N ASN A 277 -14.40 -8.50 14.24
CA ASN A 277 -13.79 -8.83 15.54
C ASN A 277 -14.80 -9.42 16.58
N GLY A 278 -15.35 -10.58 16.29
CA GLY A 278 -16.50 -11.17 16.99
C GLY A 278 -16.62 -12.68 16.80
N GLY A 279 -15.59 -13.35 16.27
CA GLY A 279 -15.43 -14.77 16.48
C GLY A 279 -15.25 -15.04 17.97
N VAL A 280 -16.20 -15.75 18.57
CA VAL A 280 -16.26 -16.13 20.01
C VAL A 280 -15.00 -16.86 20.50
N ASN A 281 -14.07 -17.22 19.60
CA ASN A 281 -12.83 -17.94 19.87
C ASN A 281 -11.54 -17.23 19.41
N GLY A 282 -11.56 -15.95 19.02
CA GLY A 282 -10.32 -15.18 18.77
C GLY A 282 -9.53 -15.52 17.50
N ASP A 283 -9.84 -16.60 16.79
CA ASP A 283 -9.22 -16.96 15.51
C ASP A 283 -10.05 -16.41 14.34
N CYS A 284 -9.88 -15.13 14.00
CA CYS A 284 -10.24 -14.65 12.66
C CYS A 284 -9.06 -14.93 11.72
N PRO A 285 -9.26 -15.63 10.59
CA PRO A 285 -8.17 -15.91 9.66
C PRO A 285 -7.67 -14.61 9.04
N ALA A 286 -6.36 -14.37 9.12
CA ALA A 286 -5.73 -13.17 8.61
C ALA A 286 -5.98 -12.98 7.10
N TYR A 287 -6.28 -11.74 6.70
CA TYR A 287 -6.60 -11.41 5.31
C TYR A 287 -5.41 -10.71 4.64
N TYR A 288 -4.77 -11.36 3.67
CA TYR A 288 -3.55 -10.88 3.05
C TYR A 288 -3.79 -10.45 1.60
N LEU A 289 -3.16 -9.33 1.25
CA LEU A 289 -3.12 -8.75 -0.08
C LEU A 289 -1.68 -8.79 -0.59
N GLY A 290 -1.53 -8.97 -1.89
CA GLY A 290 -0.25 -8.90 -2.59
C GLY A 290 -0.28 -7.77 -3.60
N MET A 291 0.71 -6.88 -3.52
CA MET A 291 1.01 -5.90 -4.56
C MET A 291 2.15 -6.41 -5.44
N PHE A 292 1.90 -6.43 -6.75
CA PHE A 292 2.83 -6.94 -7.76
C PHE A 292 3.47 -5.78 -8.53
N LEU A 293 4.54 -6.08 -9.25
CA LEU A 293 5.28 -5.13 -10.10
C LEU A 293 5.99 -3.98 -9.35
N GLY A 294 6.12 -4.08 -8.01
CA GLY A 294 6.81 -3.12 -7.15
C GLY A 294 8.33 -3.34 -7.02
N GLY A 295 8.93 -4.22 -7.83
CA GLY A 295 10.37 -4.52 -7.71
C GLY A 295 11.32 -3.46 -8.27
N ALA A 296 10.81 -2.45 -8.96
CA ALA A 296 11.58 -1.33 -9.48
C ALA A 296 11.28 -0.07 -8.66
N TYR A 297 12.31 0.70 -8.30
CA TYR A 297 12.23 2.00 -7.60
C TYR A 297 11.68 1.98 -6.17
N GLU A 298 10.61 1.23 -5.87
CA GLU A 298 9.90 1.32 -4.58
C GLU A 298 10.81 1.19 -3.36
N GLU A 299 11.62 0.12 -3.28
CA GLU A 299 12.54 -0.12 -2.15
C GLU A 299 13.60 0.98 -2.00
N ALA A 300 14.02 1.60 -3.10
CA ALA A 300 15.10 2.60 -3.09
C ALA A 300 14.59 4.02 -2.79
N LEU A 301 13.32 4.31 -3.10
CA LEU A 301 12.69 5.61 -2.89
C LEU A 301 11.92 5.70 -1.57
N GLY A 302 11.68 4.57 -0.91
CA GLY A 302 10.92 4.49 0.35
C GLY A 302 11.46 5.43 1.43
N GLY A 303 10.54 6.23 2.00
CA GLY A 303 10.83 7.09 3.15
C GLY A 303 10.58 6.38 4.49
N VAL A 304 10.68 7.15 5.58
CA VAL A 304 10.32 6.71 6.95
C VAL A 304 9.19 7.58 7.53
N HIS A 305 8.12 7.77 6.75
CA HIS A 305 6.97 8.56 7.17
C HIS A 305 6.36 7.95 8.44
N ASN A 306 6.02 8.77 9.44
CA ASN A 306 5.60 8.31 10.77
C ASN A 306 6.55 7.31 11.45
N LEU A 307 7.83 7.28 11.06
CA LEU A 307 8.83 6.32 11.55
C LEU A 307 8.47 4.86 11.25
N PHE A 308 7.63 4.60 10.25
CA PHE A 308 7.50 3.27 9.68
C PHE A 308 8.78 2.96 8.87
N GLY A 309 9.41 1.83 9.17
CA GLY A 309 10.58 1.34 8.45
C GLY A 309 10.20 0.44 7.28
N GLY A 310 11.19 -0.01 6.49
CA GLY A 310 10.94 -0.97 5.41
C GLY A 310 10.35 -2.30 5.90
N PRO A 311 9.66 -3.07 5.03
CA PRO A 311 9.12 -4.37 5.39
C PRO A 311 10.23 -5.41 5.61
N SER A 312 9.86 -6.56 6.17
CA SER A 312 10.74 -7.73 6.18
C SER A 312 10.93 -8.28 4.77
N VAL A 313 12.13 -8.76 4.46
CA VAL A 313 12.50 -9.24 3.12
C VAL A 313 12.77 -10.74 3.16
N VAL A 314 12.02 -11.48 2.35
CA VAL A 314 12.19 -12.93 2.16
C VAL A 314 12.56 -13.20 0.71
N ARG A 315 13.67 -13.92 0.50
CA ARG A 315 14.10 -14.37 -0.82
C ARG A 315 13.77 -15.84 -1.02
N VAL A 316 12.89 -16.10 -1.97
CA VAL A 316 12.53 -17.44 -2.40
C VAL A 316 13.26 -17.83 -3.69
N SER A 317 13.57 -19.11 -3.83
CA SER A 317 14.13 -19.68 -5.06
C SER A 317 13.36 -20.95 -5.42
N GLN A 318 13.27 -21.25 -6.72
CA GLN A 318 12.70 -22.52 -7.16
C GLN A 318 13.56 -23.68 -6.65
N SER A 319 12.90 -24.74 -6.21
CA SER A 319 13.56 -25.95 -5.71
C SER A 319 12.85 -27.18 -6.25
N ASP A 320 13.60 -28.26 -6.50
CA ASP A 320 13.04 -29.56 -6.90
C ASP A 320 12.44 -30.35 -5.72
N GLY A 321 12.42 -29.75 -4.52
CA GLY A 321 11.82 -30.33 -3.33
C GLY A 321 10.29 -30.42 -3.38
N PRO A 322 9.66 -31.06 -2.37
CA PRO A 322 8.21 -31.33 -2.37
C PRO A 322 7.34 -30.07 -2.43
N HIS A 323 7.85 -28.93 -1.94
CA HIS A 323 7.14 -27.65 -1.94
C HIS A 323 7.44 -26.78 -3.18
N SER A 324 8.28 -27.24 -4.11
CA SER A 324 8.67 -26.52 -5.34
C SER A 324 9.42 -25.18 -5.15
N PHE A 325 9.65 -24.75 -3.90
CA PHE A 325 10.44 -23.57 -3.56
C PHE A 325 11.26 -23.78 -2.28
N ALA A 326 12.29 -22.95 -2.11
CA ALA A 326 13.10 -22.87 -0.90
C ALA A 326 13.29 -21.39 -0.51
N VAL A 327 13.11 -21.09 0.78
CA VAL A 327 13.49 -19.80 1.36
C VAL A 327 15.00 -19.79 1.53
N THR A 328 15.68 -18.91 0.79
CA THR A 328 17.15 -18.81 0.79
C THR A 328 17.66 -17.74 1.74
N ARG A 329 16.82 -16.75 2.07
CA ARG A 329 17.14 -15.67 2.97
C ARG A 329 15.86 -15.11 3.56
N ALA A 330 15.85 -14.85 4.86
CA ALA A 330 14.83 -14.07 5.53
C ALA A 330 15.55 -13.02 6.39
N VAL A 331 15.21 -11.76 6.20
CA VAL A 331 15.78 -10.64 6.95
C VAL A 331 14.61 -9.82 7.50
N PRO A 332 14.54 -9.61 8.82
CA PRO A 332 13.53 -8.74 9.39
C PRO A 332 13.74 -7.30 8.92
N GLY A 333 12.65 -6.53 8.81
CA GLY A 333 12.73 -5.10 8.61
C GLY A 333 13.40 -4.39 9.81
N PRO A 334 13.77 -3.11 9.65
CA PRO A 334 14.35 -2.32 10.73
C PRO A 334 13.42 -2.25 11.95
N SER A 335 14.01 -2.41 13.14
CA SER A 335 13.31 -2.23 14.41
C SER A 335 13.00 -0.75 14.68
N CYS A 336 12.13 -0.46 15.65
CA CYS A 336 11.90 0.88 16.18
C CYS A 336 13.22 1.56 16.57
N GLY A 337 14.14 0.83 17.20
CA GLY A 337 15.48 1.30 17.54
C GLY A 337 16.30 1.68 16.31
N ASP A 338 16.26 0.86 15.25
CA ASP A 338 16.97 1.17 14.00
C ASP A 338 16.42 2.42 13.33
N VAL A 339 15.10 2.58 13.27
CA VAL A 339 14.47 3.78 12.71
C VAL A 339 14.81 5.02 13.55
N LEU A 340 14.84 4.91 14.89
CA LEU A 340 15.28 5.99 15.76
C LEU A 340 16.75 6.38 15.50
N ARG A 341 17.64 5.42 15.24
CA ARG A 341 19.04 5.72 14.88
C ARG A 341 19.15 6.46 13.56
N VAL A 342 18.31 6.13 12.57
CA VAL A 342 18.23 6.88 11.30
C VAL A 342 17.89 8.35 11.57
N MET A 343 17.00 8.61 12.53
CA MET A 343 16.63 9.95 12.98
C MET A 343 17.65 10.61 13.94
N GLN A 344 18.86 10.06 14.06
CA GLN A 344 19.94 10.58 14.91
C GLN A 344 19.63 10.56 16.42
N HIS A 345 18.80 9.61 16.86
CA HIS A 345 18.62 9.31 18.28
C HIS A 345 19.53 8.18 18.75
N GLU A 346 19.68 8.06 20.07
CA GLU A 346 20.45 7.01 20.75
C GLU A 346 19.47 6.11 21.54
N PRO A 347 18.92 5.04 20.92
CA PRO A 347 17.89 4.19 21.52
C PRO A 347 18.30 3.60 22.88
N GLU A 348 19.58 3.27 23.05
CA GLU A 348 20.12 2.72 24.29
C GLU A 348 20.01 3.71 25.45
N LEU A 349 20.31 5.00 25.22
CA LEU A 349 20.17 6.05 26.24
C LEU A 349 18.70 6.37 26.51
N MET A 350 17.85 6.35 25.47
CA MET A 350 16.41 6.53 25.62
C MET A 350 15.81 5.42 26.49
N PHE A 351 16.18 4.17 26.21
CA PHE A 351 15.76 3.01 27.01
C PHE A 351 16.23 3.13 28.46
N GLN A 352 17.50 3.46 28.71
CA GLN A 352 18.02 3.65 30.08
C GLN A 352 17.27 4.75 30.84
N THR A 353 16.96 5.86 30.16
CA THR A 353 16.20 6.97 30.75
C THR A 353 14.77 6.55 31.10
N LEU A 354 14.11 5.80 30.21
CA LEU A 354 12.76 5.29 30.46
C LEU A 354 12.75 4.25 31.58
N LYS A 355 13.72 3.33 31.59
CA LYS A 355 13.90 2.33 32.65
C LYS A 355 14.06 3.00 34.02
N HIS A 356 14.91 4.01 34.14
CA HIS A 356 15.09 4.75 35.40
C HIS A 356 13.77 5.38 35.87
N ARG A 357 12.98 5.96 34.96
CA ARG A 357 11.66 6.52 35.31
C ARG A 357 10.68 5.46 35.79
N VAL A 358 10.69 4.26 35.20
CA VAL A 358 9.85 3.14 35.66
C VAL A 358 10.25 2.73 37.08
N GLU A 359 11.55 2.67 37.36
CA GLU A 359 12.10 2.36 38.69
C GLU A 359 11.74 3.44 39.73
N GLU A 360 11.70 4.72 39.36
CA GLU A 360 11.31 5.83 40.25
C GLU A 360 9.81 5.86 40.60
N PHE A 361 8.94 5.45 39.66
CA PHE A 361 7.48 5.53 39.84
C PHE A 361 6.86 4.29 40.48
N ALA A 362 7.52 3.14 40.40
CA ALA A 362 6.98 1.88 40.90
C ALA A 362 7.35 1.66 42.38
N ASP A 363 6.53 2.18 43.29
CA ASP A 363 6.58 1.81 44.70
C ASP A 363 6.10 0.36 44.89
N ASP A 364 7.01 -0.51 45.36
CA ASP A 364 6.74 -1.78 46.08
C ASP A 364 6.34 -3.07 45.30
N GLY A 365 6.67 -3.22 44.01
CA GLY A 365 6.37 -4.46 43.26
C GLY A 365 7.45 -4.91 42.25
N GLY A 366 8.53 -5.54 42.71
CA GLY A 366 9.67 -5.95 41.87
C GLY A 366 9.32 -6.74 40.59
N ASN A 367 8.29 -7.60 40.62
CA ASN A 367 7.85 -8.34 39.44
C ASN A 367 7.15 -7.47 38.38
N SER A 368 6.46 -6.40 38.81
CA SER A 368 5.79 -5.47 37.89
C SER A 368 6.79 -4.56 37.16
N ILE A 369 7.89 -4.19 37.84
CA ILE A 369 8.97 -3.37 37.26
C ILE A 369 9.70 -4.13 36.16
N MET A 370 10.03 -5.39 36.40
CA MET A 370 10.69 -6.24 35.39
C MET A 370 9.81 -6.40 34.15
N ALA A 371 8.53 -6.75 34.33
CA ALA A 371 7.61 -6.93 33.21
C ALA A 371 7.45 -5.65 32.36
N LEU A 372 7.36 -4.48 32.98
CA LEU A 372 7.30 -3.19 32.27
C LEU A 372 8.60 -2.89 31.54
N THR A 373 9.74 -3.10 32.20
CA THR A 373 11.07 -2.86 31.60
C THR A 373 11.30 -3.78 30.40
N ASP A 374 10.92 -5.05 30.51
CA ASP A 374 11.02 -6.03 29.43
C ASP A 374 10.08 -5.65 28.28
N GLY A 375 8.84 -5.23 28.57
CA GLY A 375 7.92 -4.72 27.56
C GLY A 375 8.45 -3.49 26.82
N LEU A 376 9.10 -2.56 27.52
CA LEU A 376 9.79 -1.43 26.90
C LEU A 376 10.96 -1.91 26.02
N ALA A 377 11.80 -2.82 26.52
CA ALA A 377 12.94 -3.34 25.77
C ALA A 377 12.49 -4.02 24.47
N CYS A 378 11.43 -4.84 24.53
CA CYS A 378 10.81 -5.45 23.35
C CYS A 378 10.32 -4.37 22.37
N SER A 379 9.69 -3.30 22.85
CA SER A 379 9.17 -2.22 21.99
C SER A 379 10.25 -1.55 21.14
N PHE A 380 11.49 -1.43 21.65
CA PHE A 380 12.62 -0.90 20.87
C PHE A 380 13.15 -1.88 19.82
N ASN A 381 13.00 -3.19 20.04
CA ASN A 381 13.47 -4.24 19.13
C ASN A 381 12.40 -4.71 18.13
N ASN A 382 11.14 -4.37 18.36
CA ASN A 382 10.04 -4.70 17.46
C ASN A 382 10.08 -3.85 16.18
N MET A 383 9.53 -4.38 15.09
CA MET A 383 9.26 -3.56 13.91
C MET A 383 8.16 -2.52 14.21
N PRO A 384 8.19 -1.36 13.56
CA PRO A 384 7.21 -0.30 13.78
C PRO A 384 5.87 -0.58 13.10
N TYR A 385 5.42 -1.84 13.00
CA TYR A 385 4.14 -2.25 12.38
C TYR A 385 3.24 -2.96 13.38
N LEU A 386 1.92 -2.98 13.14
CA LEU A 386 0.97 -3.57 14.08
C LEU A 386 1.15 -5.09 14.18
N ALA A 387 0.86 -5.65 15.35
CA ALA A 387 0.80 -7.09 15.58
C ALA A 387 -0.53 -7.50 16.23
N ALA A 388 -0.95 -8.73 16.01
CA ALA A 388 -2.14 -9.30 16.63
C ALA A 388 -1.93 -9.50 18.15
N ALA A 389 -3.00 -9.33 18.93
CA ALA A 389 -2.96 -9.21 20.39
C ALA A 389 -2.47 -10.47 21.16
N ALA A 390 -2.32 -11.62 20.53
CA ALA A 390 -1.92 -12.86 21.20
C ALA A 390 -0.43 -12.90 21.64
N SER A 391 0.41 -12.00 21.16
CA SER A 391 1.88 -12.08 21.28
C SER A 391 2.53 -11.14 22.29
N CYS A 392 1.75 -10.41 23.10
CA CYS A 392 2.29 -9.31 23.92
C CYS A 392 2.23 -9.60 25.43
N SER A 393 3.37 -9.66 26.12
CA SER A 393 3.46 -9.89 27.57
C SER A 393 2.81 -8.78 28.44
N LEU A 394 2.52 -7.62 27.86
CA LEU A 394 1.72 -6.55 28.46
C LEU A 394 0.22 -6.89 28.60
N THR A 395 -0.27 -7.91 27.87
CA THR A 395 -1.69 -8.31 27.87
C THR A 395 -2.15 -8.91 29.19
N ALA A 396 -1.26 -9.53 29.99
CA ALA A 396 -1.67 -10.09 31.28
C ALA A 396 -2.10 -9.01 32.29
N ALA A 397 -1.54 -7.79 32.20
CA ALA A 397 -1.92 -6.67 33.06
C ALA A 397 -3.05 -5.82 32.46
N ALA A 398 -3.11 -5.65 31.14
CA ALA A 398 -4.14 -4.86 30.47
C ALA A 398 -5.48 -5.61 30.25
N ALA A 399 -5.46 -6.93 30.06
CA ALA A 399 -6.67 -7.75 29.94
C ALA A 399 -7.47 -7.79 31.25
N ALA A 400 -6.82 -7.62 32.40
CA ALA A 400 -7.49 -7.44 33.69
C ALA A 400 -8.26 -6.11 33.80
N ALA A 401 -8.02 -5.16 32.88
CA ALA A 401 -8.64 -3.84 32.83
C ALA A 401 -9.63 -3.65 31.65
N GLY A 402 -9.90 -4.70 30.85
CA GLY A 402 -10.97 -4.70 29.84
C GLY A 402 -10.68 -3.91 28.56
N ASN A 403 -9.42 -3.73 28.17
CA ASN A 403 -9.04 -2.99 26.96
C ASN A 403 -8.53 -3.93 25.85
N ASN A 404 -9.34 -4.18 24.81
CA ASN A 404 -8.98 -5.00 23.63
C ASN A 404 -8.43 -4.13 22.49
N GLY A 405 -7.19 -3.64 22.60
CA GLY A 405 -6.49 -2.90 21.56
C GLY A 405 -5.41 -3.73 20.82
N TYR A 406 -5.02 -3.30 19.62
CA TYR A 406 -3.84 -3.81 18.91
C TYR A 406 -2.56 -3.18 19.48
N TYR A 407 -1.46 -3.94 19.57
CA TYR A 407 -0.19 -3.52 20.17
C TYR A 407 1.02 -3.95 19.30
N TYR A 408 2.17 -3.30 19.47
CA TYR A 408 3.43 -3.65 18.80
C TYR A 408 4.15 -4.79 19.55
N CYS A 409 4.16 -6.02 19.03
CA CYS A 409 4.82 -7.18 19.64
C CYS A 409 5.22 -8.27 18.62
N ASN A 410 6.28 -9.04 18.87
CA ASN A 410 6.68 -10.18 18.05
C ASN A 410 6.73 -11.48 18.88
N ASP A 411 6.38 -12.60 18.24
CA ASP A 411 6.49 -13.96 18.78
C ASP A 411 7.95 -14.36 18.84
N GLU A 412 8.46 -14.64 20.04
CA GLU A 412 9.47 -15.67 20.40
C GLU A 412 9.79 -15.52 21.89
N SER A 413 9.13 -16.28 22.76
CA SER A 413 9.72 -16.74 24.05
C SER A 413 8.75 -17.57 24.90
N PHE A 414 8.69 -18.88 24.67
CA PHE A 414 8.48 -19.83 25.77
C PHE A 414 8.99 -21.25 25.44
N VAL A 415 10.25 -21.53 25.78
CA VAL A 415 10.65 -22.89 26.17
C VAL A 415 11.50 -22.76 27.44
N ALA A 416 10.87 -23.04 28.58
CA ALA A 416 11.59 -23.28 29.81
C ALA A 416 12.41 -24.57 29.66
N SER A 417 13.74 -24.46 29.65
CA SER A 417 14.63 -25.58 29.92
C SER A 417 15.71 -25.13 30.90
N GLY A 418 15.80 -25.87 32.01
CA GLY A 418 16.87 -25.73 32.98
C GLY A 418 18.14 -26.45 32.52
N ASP A 419 19.24 -26.04 33.15
CA ASP A 419 20.57 -26.67 33.22
C ASP A 419 21.52 -26.53 32.01
N SER A 420 22.38 -25.51 32.11
CA SER A 420 23.86 -25.54 32.07
C SER A 420 24.65 -26.36 31.03
N VAL A 421 25.56 -25.62 30.35
CA VAL A 421 26.86 -25.99 29.73
C VAL A 421 26.87 -26.71 28.37
N GLY A 422 27.57 -26.11 27.40
CA GLY A 422 28.29 -26.84 26.33
C GLY A 422 28.13 -26.24 24.93
N ALA A 423 29.24 -25.92 24.27
CA ALA A 423 29.29 -25.48 22.88
C ALA A 423 29.04 -26.64 21.90
N GLU A 424 28.36 -26.37 20.78
CA GLU A 424 28.64 -26.79 19.38
C GLU A 424 27.37 -26.64 18.51
N GLU A 425 27.57 -26.62 17.20
CA GLU A 425 26.64 -26.36 16.09
C GLU A 425 25.27 -27.07 16.17
N GLU A 426 24.16 -26.35 15.92
CA GLU A 426 22.83 -26.92 15.56
C GLU A 426 22.07 -25.86 14.74
N GLN A 427 21.91 -26.00 13.42
CA GLN A 427 20.90 -26.79 12.71
C GLN A 427 19.45 -26.37 13.08
N TRP A 428 18.94 -25.38 12.35
CA TRP A 428 17.57 -24.88 12.51
C TRP A 428 16.58 -25.93 12.02
N SER A 429 15.70 -26.37 12.93
CA SER A 429 14.53 -27.18 12.64
C SER A 429 13.53 -26.39 11.80
N TYR A 430 13.09 -26.99 10.70
CA TYR A 430 11.98 -26.51 9.88
C TYR A 430 10.73 -26.28 10.73
N CYS A 431 10.31 -25.02 10.85
CA CYS A 431 8.93 -24.70 11.23
C CYS A 431 8.07 -24.81 9.97
N VAL A 432 7.19 -25.82 10.01
CA VAL A 432 6.10 -26.04 9.06
C VAL A 432 5.06 -24.95 9.29
N ALA A 433 4.61 -24.33 8.19
CA ALA A 433 3.56 -23.32 8.16
C ALA A 433 2.20 -23.85 8.61
#